data_AF-A0A928IK39-F1
#
_entry.id   AF-A0A928IK39-F1
#
_cell.length_a   1.000
_cell.length_b   1.000
_cell.length_c   1.000
_cell.angle_alpha   90.00
_cell.angle_beta   90.00
_cell.angle_gamma   90.00
#
_symmetry.space_group_name_H-M   'P 1'
#
loop_
_entity.id
_entity.type
_entity.pdbx_description
1 polymer ?
#
loop_
_entity_poly.entity_id
_entity_poly.type
_entity_poly.pdbx_seq_one_letter_code
_entity_poly.pdbx_strand_id
1 'polypeptide(L)'
;MNFEPSMPLPKISDFPYLQASFLERFCAAYLPDMEHSEVKYCQWHYAKHRRSPKNADELAFLNRLVAEEHRYPENLRISEMTTDDATLAAAFAHLMVERAARLPNHKTPCSFAEIAAEYLETAQQNSFSPPLSCRPFPMLALATRKMTPTLLYGKEENGLAGGTPISRALACHAPLAEGDRVYAFLAGTDPVENFEKKLLAFAASPLAITRTKRLCPVGERGVFHALRELNMGFEVELPRLYGENASALRLLESENGLLVVAKETEASEMLVDALDIGLRPRLLGRVRKDGYVLLKQDDDLCFRFSLHFLSTLTCPRAYRVEPKTRAPRENAFSLSDSRTVAVERSELLVARAEGDDSHNTVLYATLCVISALAARGVRLDEMHLSHRLTLALDDRSSAALGQTLSMLLDLYRAVTALPLSAANDGGVMLGASNTFTLYATAEKPRDPLPDTLTRTDSRVYLLEPLYDEKGNPDLEDYQKMLDYVSAQVRNGVIFSARAVVGDLFPVLDAMSGNTAVEYLAPSSTVAKAGAILVESHKELQGILVGKTFVPENIEDLPNADNNA
;
A
#
# COMPACT_ATOMS: atom_id res chain seq x y z
N MET A 1 5.61 42.79 7.15
CA MET A 1 4.87 43.84 6.41
C MET A 1 3.74 44.31 7.31
N ASN A 2 3.68 45.60 7.64
CA ASN A 2 2.55 46.18 8.36
C ASN A 2 1.38 46.30 7.39
N PHE A 3 0.38 45.42 7.50
CA PHE A 3 -0.85 45.52 6.72
C PHE A 3 -1.65 46.72 7.20
N GLU A 4 -1.90 47.69 6.31
CA GLU A 4 -2.78 48.83 6.59
C GLU A 4 -4.21 48.37 6.93
N PRO A 5 -4.94 49.09 7.79
CA PRO A 5 -6.30 48.72 8.19
C PRO A 5 -7.31 48.86 7.04
N SER A 6 -8.11 47.79 6.86
CA SER A 6 -9.48 47.75 6.34
C SER A 6 -9.80 48.26 4.93
N MET A 7 -8.99 47.95 3.91
CA MET A 7 -9.55 47.89 2.55
C MET A 7 -10.56 46.72 2.46
N PRO A 8 -11.77 46.91 1.92
CA PRO A 8 -12.77 45.85 1.81
C PRO A 8 -12.25 44.68 0.96
N LEU A 9 -12.63 43.45 1.31
CA LEU A 9 -12.30 42.28 0.50
C LEU A 9 -12.94 42.42 -0.90
N PRO A 10 -12.22 42.08 -1.98
CA PRO A 10 -12.81 42.08 -3.32
C PRO A 10 -14.03 41.17 -3.39
N LYS A 11 -15.03 41.53 -4.21
CA LYS A 11 -16.19 40.67 -4.41
C LYS A 11 -15.77 39.39 -5.14
N ILE A 12 -16.36 38.27 -4.74
CA ILE A 12 -16.10 36.95 -5.35
C ILE A 12 -16.44 36.95 -6.85
N SER A 13 -17.46 37.73 -7.26
CA SER A 13 -17.83 37.93 -8.66
C SER A 13 -16.68 38.48 -9.52
N ASP A 14 -15.73 39.18 -8.90
CA ASP A 14 -14.66 39.89 -9.59
C ASP A 14 -13.41 39.00 -9.73
N PHE A 15 -13.40 37.81 -9.11
CA PHE A 15 -12.28 36.86 -9.11
C PHE A 15 -11.58 36.69 -10.47
N PRO A 16 -12.30 36.50 -11.60
CA PRO A 16 -11.66 36.27 -12.90
C PRO A 16 -10.82 37.45 -13.41
N TYR A 17 -11.04 38.64 -12.86
CA TYR A 17 -10.45 39.90 -13.32
C TYR A 17 -9.66 40.64 -12.22
N LEU A 18 -9.46 40.01 -11.05
CA LEU A 18 -8.68 40.60 -9.97
C LEU A 18 -7.23 40.83 -10.40
N GLN A 19 -6.76 42.05 -10.20
CA GLN A 19 -5.37 42.43 -10.42
C GLN A 19 -4.46 41.80 -9.36
N ALA A 20 -3.17 41.63 -9.69
CA ALA A 20 -2.19 40.95 -8.83
C ALA A 20 -2.14 41.50 -7.39
N SER A 21 -2.25 42.83 -7.21
CA SER A 21 -2.22 43.49 -5.90
C SER A 21 -3.42 43.16 -5.00
N PHE A 22 -4.58 42.81 -5.58
CA PHE A 22 -5.76 42.38 -4.84
C PHE A 22 -5.86 40.86 -4.72
N LEU A 23 -5.18 40.14 -5.62
CA LEU A 23 -5.21 38.68 -5.69
C LEU A 23 -4.57 38.04 -4.46
N GLU A 24 -3.44 38.55 -3.97
CA GLU A 24 -2.76 37.98 -2.77
C GLU A 24 -3.69 37.97 -1.55
N ARG A 25 -4.38 39.10 -1.29
CA ARG A 25 -5.35 39.21 -0.19
C ARG A 25 -6.57 38.32 -0.39
N PHE A 26 -7.03 38.22 -1.64
CA PHE A 26 -8.15 37.35 -1.98
C PHE A 26 -7.79 35.87 -1.76
N CYS A 27 -6.59 35.45 -2.17
CA CYS A 27 -6.12 34.08 -1.98
C CYS A 27 -5.96 33.76 -0.50
N ALA A 28 -5.34 34.65 0.29
CA ALA A 28 -5.23 34.45 1.72
C ALA A 28 -6.59 34.30 2.43
N ALA A 29 -7.65 34.92 1.90
CA ALA A 29 -9.00 34.84 2.46
C ALA A 29 -9.82 33.62 1.97
N TYR A 30 -9.68 33.23 0.71
CA TYR A 30 -10.60 32.27 0.07
C TYR A 30 -9.91 31.03 -0.52
N LEU A 31 -8.62 31.10 -0.85
CA LEU A 31 -7.86 30.05 -1.54
C LEU A 31 -6.44 29.87 -0.91
N PRO A 32 -6.33 29.66 0.41
CA PRO A 32 -5.03 29.69 1.09
C PRO A 32 -4.10 28.52 0.71
N ASP A 33 -4.64 27.42 0.18
CA ASP A 33 -3.88 26.21 -0.14
C ASP A 33 -3.49 26.12 -1.62
N MET A 34 -3.93 27.07 -2.43
CA MET A 34 -3.63 27.13 -3.86
C MET A 34 -2.35 27.93 -4.15
N GLU A 35 -1.49 27.40 -5.03
CA GLU A 35 -0.38 28.15 -5.58
C GLU A 35 -0.85 29.26 -6.52
N HIS A 36 -0.04 30.31 -6.66
CA HIS A 36 -0.35 31.44 -7.54
C HIS A 36 -0.59 31.04 -9.00
N SER A 37 0.09 30.00 -9.47
CA SER A 37 -0.10 29.39 -10.80
C SER A 37 -1.51 28.81 -10.96
N GLU A 38 -2.00 28.09 -9.96
CA GLU A 38 -3.31 27.44 -9.93
C GLU A 38 -4.42 28.47 -9.80
N VAL A 39 -4.23 29.47 -8.95
CA VAL A 39 -5.13 30.61 -8.83
C VAL A 39 -5.28 31.31 -10.19
N LYS A 40 -4.17 31.60 -10.87
CA LYS A 40 -4.18 32.19 -12.22
C LYS A 40 -4.88 31.30 -13.23
N TYR A 41 -4.70 29.98 -13.14
CA TYR A 41 -5.39 29.03 -14.00
C TYR A 41 -6.90 29.02 -13.76
N CYS A 42 -7.33 29.05 -12.49
CA CYS A 42 -8.72 29.24 -12.11
C CYS A 42 -9.28 30.55 -12.67
N GLN A 43 -8.58 31.68 -12.50
CA GLN A 43 -8.98 32.97 -13.07
C GLN A 43 -9.15 32.88 -14.59
N TRP A 44 -8.18 32.29 -15.29
CA TRP A 44 -8.24 32.07 -16.74
C TRP A 44 -9.44 31.20 -17.14
N HIS A 45 -9.70 30.10 -16.44
CA HIS A 45 -10.81 29.20 -16.74
C HIS A 45 -12.16 29.92 -16.59
N TYR A 46 -12.36 30.63 -15.47
CA TYR A 46 -13.56 31.43 -15.25
C TYR A 46 -13.73 32.52 -16.33
N ALA A 47 -12.65 33.24 -16.66
CA ALA A 47 -12.66 34.27 -17.70
C ALA A 47 -12.98 33.69 -19.09
N LYS A 48 -12.35 32.56 -19.47
CA LYS A 48 -12.57 31.86 -20.74
C LYS A 48 -14.02 31.42 -20.91
N HIS A 49 -14.64 30.93 -19.84
CA HIS A 49 -16.04 30.51 -19.85
C HIS A 49 -17.03 31.65 -19.56
N ARG A 50 -16.55 32.91 -19.48
CA ARG A 50 -17.34 34.10 -19.20
C ARG A 50 -18.25 33.93 -17.99
N ARG A 51 -17.72 33.29 -16.95
CA ARG A 51 -18.42 32.98 -15.71
C ARG A 51 -17.61 33.52 -14.53
N SER A 52 -18.29 33.98 -13.51
CA SER A 52 -17.69 34.22 -12.20
C SER A 52 -18.05 33.08 -11.23
N PRO A 53 -17.23 32.83 -10.19
CA PRO A 53 -17.64 31.95 -9.10
C PRO A 53 -18.96 32.48 -8.50
N LYS A 54 -19.91 31.59 -8.24
CA LYS A 54 -21.24 31.99 -7.76
C LYS A 54 -21.22 32.49 -6.32
N ASN A 55 -20.43 31.85 -5.48
CA ASN A 55 -20.34 32.11 -4.06
C ASN A 55 -18.96 31.68 -3.51
N ALA A 56 -18.74 31.91 -2.22
CA ALA A 56 -17.50 31.51 -1.53
C ALA A 56 -17.34 29.99 -1.51
N ASP A 57 -18.45 29.26 -1.44
CA ASP A 57 -18.44 27.79 -1.37
C ASP A 57 -17.85 27.16 -2.63
N GLU A 58 -18.06 27.77 -3.81
CA GLU A 58 -17.44 27.29 -5.06
C GLU A 58 -15.92 27.42 -5.03
N LEU A 59 -15.40 28.50 -4.46
CA LEU A 59 -13.97 28.70 -4.32
C LEU A 59 -13.38 27.82 -3.20
N ALA A 60 -14.09 27.69 -2.08
CA ALA A 60 -13.70 26.81 -0.99
C ALA A 60 -13.66 25.34 -1.43
N PHE A 61 -14.64 24.90 -2.24
CA PHE A 61 -14.65 23.56 -2.83
C PHE A 61 -13.46 23.34 -3.75
N LEU A 62 -13.14 24.30 -4.62
CA LEU A 62 -11.96 24.21 -5.49
C LEU A 62 -10.66 24.19 -4.69
N ASN A 63 -10.51 25.07 -3.69
CA ASN A 63 -9.34 25.08 -2.81
C ASN A 63 -9.15 23.73 -2.11
N ARG A 64 -10.23 23.17 -1.57
CA ARG A 64 -10.20 21.86 -0.93
C ARG A 64 -9.87 20.75 -1.91
N LEU A 65 -10.49 20.73 -3.09
CA LEU A 65 -10.20 19.73 -4.11
C LEU A 65 -8.72 19.76 -4.51
N VAL A 66 -8.18 20.96 -4.72
CA VAL A 66 -6.76 21.15 -5.06
C VAL A 66 -5.86 20.73 -3.90
N ALA A 67 -6.20 21.12 -2.66
CA ALA A 67 -5.44 20.74 -1.47
C ALA A 67 -5.40 19.22 -1.26
N GLU A 68 -6.54 18.53 -1.41
CA GLU A 68 -6.61 17.07 -1.32
C GLU A 68 -5.81 16.41 -2.45
N GLU A 69 -5.97 16.87 -3.70
CA GLU A 69 -5.23 16.32 -4.83
C GLU A 69 -3.70 16.48 -4.65
N HIS A 70 -3.24 17.58 -4.07
CA HIS A 70 -1.82 17.74 -3.75
C HIS A 70 -1.31 16.90 -2.60
N ARG A 71 -2.18 16.34 -1.75
CA ARG A 71 -1.74 15.41 -0.69
C ARG A 71 -1.31 14.07 -1.28
N TYR A 72 -1.90 13.66 -2.39
CA TYR A 72 -1.80 12.30 -2.86
C TYR A 72 -0.54 11.96 -3.69
N PRO A 73 -0.02 10.73 -3.57
CA PRO A 73 1.26 10.33 -4.15
C PRO A 73 1.29 10.39 -5.68
N GLU A 74 0.16 10.19 -6.37
CA GLU A 74 0.11 10.24 -7.84
C GLU A 74 0.35 11.64 -8.42
N ASN A 75 0.11 12.67 -7.62
CA ASN A 75 0.30 14.06 -8.02
C ASN A 75 1.68 14.60 -7.62
N LEU A 76 2.50 13.77 -6.94
CA LEU A 76 3.87 14.09 -6.55
C LEU A 76 4.83 13.44 -7.53
N ARG A 77 5.25 14.21 -8.53
CA ARG A 77 6.19 13.75 -9.54
C ARG A 77 7.61 14.02 -9.13
N ILE A 78 8.48 13.05 -9.35
CA ILE A 78 9.91 13.16 -9.14
C ILE A 78 10.51 13.67 -10.44
N SER A 79 10.88 14.94 -10.48
CA SER A 79 11.57 15.54 -11.63
C SER A 79 13.05 15.20 -11.67
N GLU A 80 13.65 15.06 -10.49
CA GLU A 80 15.08 14.82 -10.33
C GLU A 80 15.32 14.06 -9.03
N MET A 81 16.19 13.06 -9.07
CA MET A 81 16.68 12.35 -7.89
C MET A 81 18.19 12.55 -7.79
N THR A 82 18.67 12.99 -6.63
CA THR A 82 20.10 13.06 -6.34
C THR A 82 20.41 12.31 -5.05
N THR A 83 21.29 11.32 -5.10
CA THR A 83 21.66 10.49 -3.94
C THR A 83 23.16 10.21 -3.95
N ASP A 84 23.73 10.00 -2.76
CA ASP A 84 25.09 9.50 -2.53
C ASP A 84 25.15 7.96 -2.46
N ASP A 85 23.99 7.30 -2.47
CA ASP A 85 23.85 5.85 -2.50
C ASP A 85 23.83 5.34 -3.96
N ALA A 86 24.96 4.78 -4.40
CA ALA A 86 25.10 4.21 -5.74
C ALA A 86 24.09 3.10 -6.03
N THR A 87 23.65 2.36 -5.00
CA THR A 87 22.72 1.26 -5.14
C THR A 87 21.29 1.75 -5.36
N LEU A 88 20.86 2.79 -4.63
CA LEU A 88 19.60 3.49 -4.91
C LEU A 88 19.62 4.16 -6.29
N ALA A 89 20.74 4.80 -6.65
CA ALA A 89 20.90 5.42 -7.97
C ALA A 89 20.75 4.39 -9.10
N ALA A 90 21.36 3.22 -8.96
CA ALA A 90 21.24 2.13 -9.90
C ALA A 90 19.80 1.58 -9.97
N ALA A 91 19.14 1.38 -8.83
CA ALA A 91 17.76 0.91 -8.77
C ALA A 91 16.77 1.89 -9.46
N PHE A 92 16.91 3.18 -9.19
CA PHE A 92 16.10 4.21 -9.83
C PHE A 92 16.38 4.31 -11.33
N ALA A 93 17.64 4.25 -11.75
CA ALA A 93 17.99 4.23 -13.17
C ALA A 93 17.39 3.01 -13.89
N HIS A 94 17.47 1.83 -13.28
CA HIS A 94 16.87 0.61 -13.80
C HIS A 94 15.33 0.76 -13.96
N LEU A 95 14.65 1.25 -12.92
CA LEU A 95 13.21 1.53 -12.96
C LEU A 95 12.83 2.48 -14.10
N MET A 96 13.60 3.55 -14.30
CA MET A 96 13.34 4.53 -15.36
C MET A 96 13.54 3.95 -16.77
N VAL A 97 14.51 3.04 -16.95
CA VAL A 97 14.72 2.32 -18.22
C VAL A 97 13.54 1.39 -18.51
N GLU A 98 13.15 0.58 -17.54
CA GLU A 98 12.01 -0.34 -17.64
C GLU A 98 10.70 0.37 -18.00
N ARG A 99 10.46 1.50 -17.32
CA ARG A 99 9.32 2.37 -17.62
C ARG A 99 9.38 2.95 -19.03
N ALA A 100 10.54 3.44 -19.46
CA ALA A 100 10.69 4.01 -20.80
C ALA A 100 10.45 2.97 -21.91
N ALA A 101 10.80 1.70 -21.67
CA ALA A 101 10.52 0.60 -22.57
C ALA A 101 9.00 0.32 -22.69
N ARG A 102 8.27 0.38 -21.57
CA ARG A 102 6.81 0.17 -21.53
C ARG A 102 6.00 1.36 -22.07
N LEU A 103 6.46 2.57 -21.77
CA LEU A 103 5.75 3.82 -22.06
C LEU A 103 6.61 4.75 -22.94
N PRO A 104 6.98 4.35 -24.17
CA PRO A 104 7.97 5.06 -25.00
C PRO A 104 7.55 6.49 -25.38
N ASN A 105 6.26 6.80 -25.31
CA ASN A 105 5.72 8.13 -25.62
C ASN A 105 5.48 9.01 -24.39
N HIS A 106 5.71 8.49 -23.19
CA HIS A 106 5.37 9.18 -21.94
C HIS A 106 6.57 10.01 -21.45
N LYS A 107 6.57 11.31 -21.76
CA LYS A 107 7.67 12.23 -21.44
C LYS A 107 7.60 12.85 -20.04
N THR A 108 6.57 12.55 -19.26
CA THR A 108 6.39 13.21 -17.97
C THR A 108 7.14 12.50 -16.85
N PRO A 109 7.60 13.23 -15.82
CA PRO A 109 8.29 12.62 -14.69
C PRO A 109 7.40 11.62 -13.95
N CYS A 110 8.03 10.66 -13.26
CA CYS A 110 7.34 9.57 -12.58
C CYS A 110 6.77 10.04 -11.23
N SER A 111 5.55 9.67 -10.87
CA SER A 111 5.00 9.94 -9.53
C SER A 111 5.32 8.84 -8.53
N PHE A 112 5.21 9.11 -7.22
CA PHE A 112 5.39 8.07 -6.19
C PHE A 112 4.39 6.92 -6.36
N ALA A 113 3.14 7.22 -6.71
CA ALA A 113 2.15 6.18 -7.01
C ALA A 113 2.50 5.40 -8.28
N GLU A 114 3.00 6.09 -9.31
CA GLU A 114 3.48 5.44 -10.54
C GLU A 114 4.68 4.54 -10.23
N ILE A 115 5.64 4.94 -9.40
CA ILE A 115 6.75 4.08 -8.96
C ILE A 115 6.24 2.84 -8.22
N ALA A 116 5.31 3.01 -7.29
CA ALA A 116 4.70 1.88 -6.57
C ALA A 116 3.90 0.95 -7.51
N ALA A 117 3.19 1.50 -8.48
CA ALA A 117 2.44 0.73 -9.48
C ALA A 117 3.38 0.00 -10.47
N GLU A 118 4.43 0.68 -10.93
CA GLU A 118 5.42 0.13 -11.86
C GLU A 118 6.15 -1.05 -11.22
N TYR A 119 6.45 -0.96 -9.92
CA TYR A 119 6.95 -2.06 -9.12
C TYR A 119 5.99 -3.27 -9.13
N LEU A 120 4.69 -3.06 -8.86
CA LEU A 120 3.68 -4.12 -8.88
C LEU A 120 3.54 -4.78 -10.25
N GLU A 121 3.63 -4.00 -11.33
CA GLU A 121 3.59 -4.55 -12.70
C GLU A 121 4.87 -5.32 -13.05
N THR A 122 6.04 -4.81 -12.66
CA THR A 122 7.33 -5.50 -12.89
C THR A 122 7.36 -6.84 -12.17
N ALA A 123 6.84 -6.88 -10.94
CA ALA A 123 6.69 -8.06 -10.13
C ALA A 123 5.84 -9.16 -10.82
N GLN A 124 4.79 -8.76 -11.55
CA GLN A 124 3.92 -9.68 -12.29
C GLN A 124 4.57 -10.19 -13.59
N GLN A 125 5.41 -9.38 -14.24
CA GLN A 125 6.03 -9.72 -15.53
C GLN A 125 7.24 -10.66 -15.39
N ASN A 126 8.00 -10.55 -14.30
CA ASN A 126 9.20 -11.36 -14.08
C ASN A 126 8.93 -12.81 -13.68
N SER A 127 7.66 -13.22 -13.60
CA SER A 127 7.29 -14.55 -13.16
C SER A 127 7.21 -15.55 -14.32
N PHE A 128 7.97 -16.63 -14.20
CA PHE A 128 8.11 -17.69 -15.21
C PHE A 128 6.91 -18.64 -15.35
N SER A 129 5.84 -18.44 -14.57
CA SER A 129 4.64 -19.27 -14.64
C SER A 129 3.57 -18.59 -15.48
N PRO A 130 2.88 -19.31 -16.40
CA PRO A 130 1.79 -18.72 -17.16
C PRO A 130 0.75 -18.15 -16.18
N PRO A 131 0.14 -16.98 -16.48
CA PRO A 131 -0.95 -16.47 -15.67
C PRO A 131 -2.00 -17.58 -15.60
N LEU A 132 -2.28 -18.07 -14.38
CA LEU A 132 -3.36 -19.02 -14.16
C LEU A 132 -4.62 -18.42 -14.77
N SER A 133 -5.03 -18.98 -15.90
CA SER A 133 -6.13 -18.53 -16.74
C SER A 133 -7.36 -18.22 -15.89
N CYS A 134 -7.82 -16.97 -15.91
CA CYS A 134 -9.20 -16.54 -15.66
C CYS A 134 -9.99 -17.36 -14.63
N ARG A 135 -9.44 -17.58 -13.43
CA ARG A 135 -10.23 -17.97 -12.26
C ARG A 135 -10.16 -16.82 -11.26
N PRO A 136 -11.29 -16.42 -10.65
CA PRO A 136 -11.27 -15.40 -9.61
C PRO A 136 -10.28 -15.86 -8.53
N PHE A 137 -9.37 -14.96 -8.16
CA PHE A 137 -8.25 -15.21 -7.28
C PHE A 137 -8.59 -16.15 -6.09
N PRO A 138 -7.66 -17.02 -5.66
CA PRO A 138 -7.82 -17.83 -4.45
C PRO A 138 -8.12 -16.98 -3.21
N MET A 139 -7.69 -15.72 -3.16
CA MET A 139 -7.99 -14.78 -2.06
C MET A 139 -9.49 -14.49 -1.89
N LEU A 140 -10.27 -14.39 -2.97
CA LEU A 140 -11.73 -14.21 -2.88
C LEU A 140 -12.44 -15.52 -2.47
N ALA A 141 -11.90 -16.67 -2.90
CA ALA A 141 -12.37 -18.00 -2.48
C ALA A 141 -12.00 -18.32 -1.01
N LEU A 142 -10.88 -17.78 -0.52
CA LEU A 142 -10.41 -17.90 0.86
C LEU A 142 -11.17 -16.96 1.80
N ALA A 143 -11.50 -15.74 1.36
CA ALA A 143 -12.36 -14.81 2.10
C ALA A 143 -13.80 -15.34 2.24
N THR A 144 -14.27 -16.18 1.30
CA THR A 144 -15.62 -16.78 1.33
C THR A 144 -15.68 -18.14 2.03
N ARG A 145 -14.55 -18.79 2.34
CA ARG A 145 -14.50 -20.07 3.06
C ARG A 145 -13.69 -19.96 4.36
N LYS A 146 -14.41 -19.65 5.45
CA LYS A 146 -13.99 -19.83 6.86
C LYS A 146 -12.76 -19.04 7.36
N MET A 147 -12.14 -18.16 6.58
CA MET A 147 -11.18 -17.21 7.13
C MET A 147 -11.90 -16.04 7.82
N THR A 148 -11.61 -15.81 9.10
CA THR A 148 -11.99 -14.58 9.78
C THR A 148 -11.27 -13.40 9.10
N PRO A 149 -11.97 -12.31 8.72
CA PRO A 149 -11.38 -11.15 8.04
C PRO A 149 -10.19 -10.52 8.80
N THR A 150 -10.09 -10.76 10.10
CA THR A 150 -9.16 -10.13 11.05
C THR A 150 -7.65 -10.31 10.80
N LEU A 151 -7.21 -11.02 9.75
CA LEU A 151 -5.79 -11.21 9.41
C LEU A 151 -5.35 -10.55 8.10
N LEU A 152 -6.28 -10.29 7.17
CA LEU A 152 -6.05 -9.34 6.07
C LEU A 152 -6.25 -7.89 6.54
N TYR A 153 -6.98 -7.75 7.64
CA TYR A 153 -7.33 -6.51 8.31
C TYR A 153 -6.81 -6.62 9.74
N GLY A 154 -5.56 -6.22 9.96
CA GLY A 154 -5.09 -5.97 11.32
C GLY A 154 -6.11 -5.09 12.04
N LYS A 155 -6.48 -5.46 13.27
CA LYS A 155 -7.33 -4.63 14.13
C LYS A 155 -6.67 -3.25 14.24
N GLU A 156 -7.24 -2.23 13.62
CA GLU A 156 -6.96 -0.84 13.99
C GLU A 156 -8.03 0.12 13.47
N GLU A 157 -8.22 1.20 14.21
CA GLU A 157 -9.48 1.92 14.45
C GLU A 157 -9.89 2.91 13.35
N ASN A 158 -9.22 2.92 12.20
CA ASN A 158 -9.46 3.89 11.14
C ASN A 158 -9.86 3.15 9.87
N GLY A 159 -11.11 3.30 9.44
CA GLY A 159 -11.67 2.58 8.29
C GLY A 159 -10.90 2.87 7.00
N LEU A 160 -10.41 1.80 6.35
CA LEU A 160 -9.49 1.84 5.22
C LEU A 160 -10.14 1.29 3.94
N ALA A 161 -10.60 2.19 3.06
CA ALA A 161 -11.16 1.83 1.75
C ALA A 161 -10.47 2.52 0.55
N GLY A 162 -9.24 3.00 0.72
CA GLY A 162 -8.41 3.50 -0.37
C GLY A 162 -7.51 2.42 -0.97
N GLY A 163 -8.04 1.55 -1.83
CA GLY A 163 -7.21 0.65 -2.64
C GLY A 163 -6.97 -0.77 -2.10
N THR A 164 -7.93 -1.35 -1.36
CA THR A 164 -7.83 -2.77 -0.97
C THR A 164 -7.84 -3.69 -2.22
N PRO A 165 -7.23 -4.89 -2.16
CA PRO A 165 -7.30 -5.88 -3.24
C PRO A 165 -8.74 -6.22 -3.70
N ILE A 166 -9.71 -6.03 -2.80
CA ILE A 166 -11.15 -6.13 -3.08
C ILE A 166 -11.60 -5.09 -4.13
N SER A 167 -11.08 -3.87 -4.08
CA SER A 167 -11.43 -2.83 -5.07
C SER A 167 -11.00 -3.17 -6.50
N ARG A 168 -9.82 -3.78 -6.67
CA ARG A 168 -9.33 -4.26 -7.97
C ARG A 168 -10.03 -5.54 -8.39
N ALA A 169 -10.28 -6.47 -7.46
CA ALA A 169 -10.93 -7.75 -7.75
C ALA A 169 -12.43 -7.62 -8.09
N LEU A 170 -13.09 -6.55 -7.65
CA LEU A 170 -14.51 -6.28 -7.91
C LEU A 170 -14.76 -5.35 -9.10
N ALA A 171 -13.73 -4.81 -9.75
CA ALA A 171 -13.89 -3.83 -10.82
C ALA A 171 -14.52 -4.47 -12.09
N CYS A 172 -15.85 -4.36 -12.22
CA CYS A 172 -16.55 -4.60 -13.48
C CYS A 172 -16.42 -3.36 -14.39
N HIS A 173 -16.12 -3.57 -15.67
CA HIS A 173 -15.89 -2.51 -16.65
C HIS A 173 -16.82 -2.62 -17.86
N ALA A 174 -18.13 -2.62 -17.63
CA ALA A 174 -19.07 -2.48 -18.73
C ALA A 174 -19.10 -1.01 -19.22
N PRO A 175 -19.32 -0.76 -20.52
CA PRO A 175 -19.42 0.60 -21.04
C PRO A 175 -20.58 1.35 -20.40
N LEU A 176 -20.27 2.55 -19.92
CA LEU A 176 -21.24 3.46 -19.33
C LEU A 176 -22.03 4.20 -20.42
N ALA A 177 -23.30 4.45 -20.14
CA ALA A 177 -24.24 5.17 -21.00
C ALA A 177 -24.78 6.41 -20.29
N GLU A 178 -25.24 7.38 -21.08
CA GLU A 178 -25.90 8.57 -20.55
C GLU A 178 -27.20 8.15 -19.84
N GLY A 179 -27.42 8.70 -18.64
CA GLY A 179 -28.57 8.39 -17.82
C GLY A 179 -28.41 7.16 -16.92
N ASP A 180 -27.31 6.39 -17.03
CA ASP A 180 -26.98 5.35 -16.04
C ASP A 180 -26.95 5.96 -14.63
N ARG A 181 -27.45 5.21 -13.65
CA ARG A 181 -27.63 5.69 -12.28
C ARG A 181 -26.42 5.36 -11.44
N VAL A 182 -26.00 6.32 -10.61
CA VAL A 182 -24.92 6.15 -9.66
C VAL A 182 -25.49 6.07 -8.24
N TYR A 183 -25.24 4.95 -7.58
CA TYR A 183 -25.63 4.69 -6.20
C TYR A 183 -24.41 4.68 -5.30
N ALA A 184 -24.55 5.21 -4.09
CA ALA A 184 -23.56 5.07 -3.04
C ALA A 184 -24.10 4.22 -1.89
N PHE A 185 -23.29 3.27 -1.46
CA PHE A 185 -23.43 2.55 -0.21
C PHE A 185 -22.41 3.14 0.75
N LEU A 186 -22.86 3.79 1.83
CA LEU A 186 -21.98 4.44 2.80
C LEU A 186 -22.17 3.76 4.16
N ALA A 187 -21.09 3.64 4.94
CA ALA A 187 -21.10 2.91 6.21
C ALA A 187 -22.16 3.40 7.21
N GLY A 188 -22.53 4.69 7.15
CA GLY A 188 -23.54 5.27 8.01
C GLY A 188 -23.16 5.11 9.49
N THR A 189 -24.01 4.46 10.28
CA THR A 189 -23.76 4.14 11.69
C THR A 189 -23.36 2.68 11.93
N ASP A 190 -23.27 1.87 10.88
CA ASP A 190 -22.87 0.46 11.04
C ASP A 190 -21.37 0.41 11.42
N PRO A 191 -20.97 -0.49 12.33
CA PRO A 191 -19.55 -0.76 12.54
C PRO A 191 -18.88 -1.17 11.23
N VAL A 192 -17.70 -0.61 10.94
CA VAL A 192 -16.99 -0.75 9.65
C VAL A 192 -16.87 -2.24 9.25
N GLU A 193 -16.46 -3.12 10.16
CA GLU A 193 -16.35 -4.56 9.88
C GLU A 193 -17.66 -5.22 9.44
N ASN A 194 -18.79 -4.79 10.00
CA ASN A 194 -20.10 -5.31 9.64
C ASN A 194 -20.53 -4.77 8.27
N PHE A 195 -20.27 -3.48 8.04
CA PHE A 195 -20.54 -2.84 6.76
C PHE A 195 -19.73 -3.46 5.61
N GLU A 196 -18.44 -3.72 5.82
CA GLU A 196 -17.57 -4.39 4.83
C GLU A 196 -18.04 -5.81 4.50
N LYS A 197 -18.45 -6.59 5.50
CA LYS A 197 -19.03 -7.93 5.28
C LYS A 197 -20.29 -7.86 4.42
N LYS A 198 -21.17 -6.88 4.68
CA LYS A 198 -22.37 -6.65 3.86
C LYS A 198 -22.01 -6.22 2.44
N LEU A 199 -21.03 -5.33 2.25
CA LEU A 199 -20.54 -4.94 0.92
C LEU A 199 -19.98 -6.12 0.13
N LEU A 200 -19.21 -7.00 0.78
CA LEU A 200 -18.68 -8.21 0.15
C LEU A 200 -19.80 -9.19 -0.23
N ALA A 201 -20.79 -9.37 0.65
CA ALA A 201 -21.96 -10.20 0.36
C ALA A 201 -22.76 -9.63 -0.82
N PHE A 202 -22.94 -8.31 -0.87
CA PHE A 202 -23.57 -7.61 -1.99
C PHE A 202 -22.81 -7.83 -3.29
N ALA A 203 -21.51 -7.55 -3.30
CA ALA A 203 -20.68 -7.64 -4.50
C ALA A 203 -20.58 -9.07 -5.05
N ALA A 204 -20.75 -10.07 -4.19
CA ALA A 204 -20.83 -11.47 -4.56
C ALA A 204 -22.24 -11.94 -5.00
N SER A 205 -23.28 -11.09 -4.88
CA SER A 205 -24.65 -11.46 -5.27
C SER A 205 -24.76 -11.61 -6.80
N PRO A 206 -25.50 -12.61 -7.31
CA PRO A 206 -25.69 -12.79 -8.75
C PRO A 206 -26.29 -11.55 -9.44
N LEU A 207 -27.17 -10.81 -8.76
CA LEU A 207 -27.75 -9.59 -9.31
C LEU A 207 -26.72 -8.45 -9.34
N ALA A 208 -25.92 -8.26 -8.29
CA ALA A 208 -24.86 -7.27 -8.30
C ALA A 208 -23.85 -7.56 -9.43
N ILE A 209 -23.43 -8.82 -9.59
CA ILE A 209 -22.47 -9.23 -10.64
C ILE A 209 -23.02 -8.97 -12.05
N THR A 210 -24.31 -9.24 -12.28
CA THR A 210 -24.89 -9.17 -13.64
C THR A 210 -25.42 -7.79 -14.01
N ARG A 211 -25.84 -6.98 -13.03
CA ARG A 211 -26.47 -5.67 -13.27
C ARG A 211 -25.55 -4.49 -13.04
N THR A 212 -24.44 -4.69 -12.33
CA THR A 212 -23.47 -3.62 -12.11
C THR A 212 -22.61 -3.42 -13.33
N LYS A 213 -22.62 -2.20 -13.87
CA LYS A 213 -21.69 -1.81 -14.93
C LYS A 213 -20.33 -1.43 -14.38
N ARG A 214 -20.32 -0.76 -13.22
CA ARG A 214 -19.10 -0.29 -12.58
C ARG A 214 -19.19 -0.29 -11.06
N LEU A 215 -18.13 -0.76 -10.42
CA LEU A 215 -17.91 -0.69 -8.98
C LEU A 215 -16.70 0.18 -8.72
N CYS A 216 -16.85 1.22 -7.90
CA CYS A 216 -15.76 2.09 -7.49
C CYS A 216 -15.76 2.18 -5.96
N PRO A 217 -14.70 1.76 -5.25
CA PRO A 217 -14.63 1.93 -3.81
C PRO A 217 -14.65 3.42 -3.45
N VAL A 218 -15.27 3.74 -2.31
CA VAL A 218 -15.19 5.06 -1.70
C VAL A 218 -14.21 4.96 -0.53
N GLY A 219 -13.01 5.46 -0.74
CA GLY A 219 -11.95 5.52 0.27
C GLY A 219 -11.90 6.85 1.00
N GLU A 220 -10.73 7.16 1.56
CA GLU A 220 -10.43 8.43 2.26
C GLU A 220 -10.63 9.67 1.36
N ARG A 221 -10.56 9.50 0.04
CA ARG A 221 -10.80 10.57 -0.95
C ARG A 221 -12.28 10.88 -1.17
N GLY A 222 -13.13 10.14 -0.48
CA GLY A 222 -14.57 10.27 -0.54
C GLY A 222 -15.19 9.94 -1.90
N VAL A 223 -16.49 10.21 -1.97
CA VAL A 223 -17.37 9.91 -3.10
C VAL A 223 -16.94 10.68 -4.36
N PHE A 224 -16.46 11.92 -4.23
CA PHE A 224 -16.09 12.71 -5.41
C PHE A 224 -14.97 12.08 -6.21
N HIS A 225 -13.93 11.59 -5.53
CA HIS A 225 -12.83 10.91 -6.19
C HIS A 225 -13.30 9.62 -6.87
N ALA A 226 -14.12 8.82 -6.19
CA ALA A 226 -14.68 7.61 -6.77
C ALA A 226 -15.55 7.89 -8.02
N LEU A 227 -16.23 9.04 -8.07
CA LEU A 227 -16.96 9.49 -9.27
C LEU A 227 -16.02 9.88 -10.42
N ARG A 228 -14.85 10.45 -10.12
CA ARG A 228 -13.85 10.82 -11.15
C ARG A 228 -13.33 9.60 -11.90
N GLU A 229 -13.16 8.47 -11.22
CA GLU A 229 -12.74 7.18 -11.82
C GLU A 229 -13.70 6.65 -12.90
N LEU A 230 -14.92 7.19 -12.96
CA LEU A 230 -15.86 6.84 -14.03
C LEU A 230 -15.39 7.37 -15.40
N ASN A 231 -14.51 8.38 -15.44
CA ASN A 231 -14.03 9.06 -16.65
C ASN A 231 -15.16 9.55 -17.57
N MET A 232 -16.30 9.91 -16.97
CA MET A 232 -17.48 10.45 -17.65
C MET A 232 -18.06 11.60 -16.84
N GLY A 233 -18.76 12.51 -17.52
CA GLY A 233 -19.51 13.54 -16.82
C GLY A 233 -20.53 12.89 -15.86
N PHE A 234 -20.90 13.61 -14.82
CA PHE A 234 -21.90 13.14 -13.88
C PHE A 234 -22.70 14.30 -13.31
N GLU A 235 -23.96 14.03 -13.05
CA GLU A 235 -24.86 14.92 -12.33
C GLU A 235 -25.13 14.31 -10.96
N VAL A 236 -24.88 15.05 -9.88
CA VAL A 236 -25.14 14.63 -8.51
C VAL A 236 -26.13 15.59 -7.87
N GLU A 237 -27.16 15.02 -7.24
CA GLU A 237 -28.12 15.76 -6.43
C GLU A 237 -27.63 15.78 -4.98
N LEU A 238 -27.24 16.97 -4.52
CA LEU A 238 -26.82 17.22 -3.15
C LEU A 238 -28.06 17.35 -2.26
N PRO A 239 -28.09 16.72 -1.07
CA PRO A 239 -29.21 16.88 -0.14
C PRO A 239 -29.33 18.33 0.35
N ARG A 240 -30.56 18.85 0.51
CA ARG A 240 -30.80 20.00 1.40
C ARG A 240 -30.41 19.60 2.81
N LEU A 241 -29.46 20.31 3.40
CA LEU A 241 -29.13 20.17 4.81
C LEU A 241 -29.36 21.51 5.49
N TYR A 242 -30.08 21.50 6.60
CA TYR A 242 -30.35 22.68 7.42
C TYR A 242 -29.07 23.11 8.14
N GLY A 243 -28.56 24.31 7.84
CA GLY A 243 -27.38 24.92 8.49
C GLY A 243 -26.17 25.13 7.55
N GLU A 244 -25.41 26.20 7.82
CA GLU A 244 -24.40 26.79 6.93
C GLU A 244 -23.35 25.81 6.36
N ASN A 245 -23.33 25.75 5.01
CA ASN A 245 -22.19 25.68 4.09
C ASN A 245 -21.10 24.58 4.19
N ALA A 246 -21.14 23.62 5.11
CA ALA A 246 -20.12 22.56 5.19
C ALA A 246 -20.61 21.14 4.83
N SER A 247 -21.92 20.92 4.72
CA SER A 247 -22.49 19.58 4.87
C SER A 247 -22.70 18.80 3.56
N ALA A 248 -22.85 19.48 2.42
CA ALA A 248 -22.94 18.80 1.12
C ALA A 248 -21.57 18.30 0.64
N LEU A 249 -20.50 19.03 0.99
CA LEU A 249 -19.12 18.59 0.83
C LEU A 249 -18.82 17.36 1.70
N ARG A 250 -19.36 17.28 2.92
CA ARG A 250 -19.23 16.09 3.78
C ARG A 250 -19.78 14.80 3.18
N LEU A 251 -20.80 14.86 2.31
CA LEU A 251 -21.27 13.68 1.58
C LEU A 251 -20.25 13.24 0.54
N LEU A 252 -19.64 14.22 -0.14
CA LEU A 252 -18.56 13.99 -1.09
C LEU A 252 -17.26 13.54 -0.40
N GLU A 253 -17.10 13.85 0.88
CA GLU A 253 -15.99 13.49 1.77
C GLU A 253 -16.31 12.27 2.63
N SER A 254 -17.48 11.63 2.47
CA SER A 254 -17.83 10.46 3.27
C SER A 254 -16.85 9.35 2.95
N GLU A 255 -16.11 8.95 3.97
CA GLU A 255 -15.14 7.86 3.91
C GLU A 255 -15.86 6.52 4.01
N ASN A 256 -15.30 5.49 3.41
CA ASN A 256 -15.75 4.09 3.50
C ASN A 256 -17.15 3.82 2.91
N GLY A 257 -17.12 3.39 1.65
CA GLY A 257 -18.31 3.04 0.91
C GLY A 257 -18.02 2.36 -0.43
N LEU A 258 -19.07 2.19 -1.21
CA LEU A 258 -19.02 1.64 -2.55
C LEU A 258 -19.93 2.45 -3.47
N LEU A 259 -19.37 2.94 -4.58
CA LEU A 259 -20.16 3.46 -5.69
C LEU A 259 -20.48 2.33 -6.66
N VAL A 260 -21.74 2.31 -7.09
CA VAL A 260 -22.27 1.31 -7.99
C VAL A 260 -22.98 2.03 -9.13
N VAL A 261 -22.57 1.73 -10.35
CA VAL A 261 -23.20 2.25 -11.55
C VAL A 261 -24.00 1.15 -12.23
N ALA A 262 -25.29 1.38 -12.44
CA ALA A 262 -26.20 0.43 -13.05
C ALA A 262 -27.16 1.12 -14.02
N LYS A 263 -27.77 0.36 -14.94
CA LYS A 263 -28.86 0.91 -15.76
C LYS A 263 -30.05 1.22 -14.86
N GLU A 264 -30.76 2.30 -15.16
CA GLU A 264 -31.97 2.69 -14.43
C GLU A 264 -33.00 1.56 -14.36
N THR A 265 -33.19 0.82 -15.46
CA THR A 265 -34.15 -0.29 -15.55
C THR A 265 -33.72 -1.54 -14.78
N GLU A 266 -32.43 -1.67 -14.45
CA GLU A 266 -31.84 -2.85 -13.79
C GLU A 266 -31.55 -2.58 -12.31
N ALA A 267 -31.50 -1.32 -11.90
CA ALA A 267 -31.12 -0.94 -10.56
C ALA A 267 -32.13 -1.39 -9.50
N SER A 268 -33.44 -1.35 -9.79
CA SER A 268 -34.47 -1.68 -8.79
C SER A 268 -34.31 -3.08 -8.20
N GLU A 269 -34.01 -4.10 -9.01
CA GLU A 269 -33.79 -5.47 -8.53
C GLU A 269 -32.54 -5.57 -7.66
N MET A 270 -31.43 -4.96 -8.12
CA MET A 270 -30.15 -4.94 -7.40
C MET A 270 -30.27 -4.21 -6.04
N LEU A 271 -31.07 -3.16 -5.96
CA LEU A 271 -31.26 -2.39 -4.74
C LEU A 271 -32.08 -3.15 -3.68
N VAL A 272 -32.98 -4.05 -4.09
CA VAL A 272 -33.70 -4.93 -3.18
C VAL A 272 -32.73 -5.90 -2.50
N ASP A 273 -31.86 -6.55 -3.27
CA ASP A 273 -30.79 -7.41 -2.75
C ASP A 273 -29.93 -6.70 -1.69
N ALA A 274 -29.57 -5.45 -1.97
CA ALA A 274 -28.78 -4.65 -1.05
C ALA A 274 -29.55 -4.34 0.26
N LEU A 275 -30.84 -4.01 0.16
CA LEU A 275 -31.68 -3.77 1.33
C LEU A 275 -31.86 -5.03 2.19
N ASP A 276 -31.98 -6.21 1.57
CA ASP A 276 -32.19 -7.49 2.26
C ASP A 276 -30.99 -7.87 3.15
N ILE A 277 -29.77 -7.53 2.74
CA ILE A 277 -28.55 -7.69 3.54
C ILE A 277 -28.26 -6.48 4.45
N GLY A 278 -29.19 -5.53 4.52
CA GLY A 278 -29.13 -4.38 5.41
C GLY A 278 -28.18 -3.27 4.95
N LEU A 279 -27.84 -3.20 3.67
CA LEU A 279 -27.20 -2.03 3.07
C LEU A 279 -28.26 -1.00 2.69
N ARG A 280 -27.91 0.29 2.81
CA ARG A 280 -28.81 1.39 2.45
C ARG A 280 -28.27 2.13 1.23
N PRO A 281 -28.69 1.76 0.00
CA PRO A 281 -28.28 2.48 -1.18
C PRO A 281 -28.84 3.90 -1.17
N ARG A 282 -28.00 4.85 -1.58
CA ARG A 282 -28.39 6.22 -1.84
C ARG A 282 -28.19 6.53 -3.32
N LEU A 283 -29.24 6.94 -4.01
CA LEU A 283 -29.09 7.49 -5.35
C LEU A 283 -28.34 8.82 -5.25
N LEU A 284 -27.14 8.89 -5.84
CA LEU A 284 -26.38 10.12 -5.93
C LEU A 284 -26.73 10.91 -7.18
N GLY A 285 -26.94 10.23 -8.30
CA GLY A 285 -27.33 10.90 -9.53
C GLY A 285 -27.13 10.06 -10.79
N ARG A 286 -26.66 10.69 -11.88
CA ARG A 286 -26.62 10.07 -13.22
C ARG A 286 -25.35 10.38 -14.00
N VAL A 287 -24.95 9.44 -14.86
CA VAL A 287 -23.85 9.60 -15.83
C VAL A 287 -24.26 10.53 -16.97
N ARG A 288 -23.33 11.37 -17.42
CA ARG A 288 -23.44 12.31 -18.54
C ARG A 288 -22.32 12.09 -19.56
N LYS A 289 -22.62 12.29 -20.84
CA LYS A 289 -21.63 12.17 -21.93
C LYS A 289 -20.90 13.46 -22.27
N ASP A 290 -21.37 14.59 -21.77
CA ASP A 290 -20.80 15.91 -22.07
C ASP A 290 -19.48 16.21 -21.34
N GLY A 291 -19.02 15.30 -20.48
CA GLY A 291 -17.77 15.46 -19.73
C GLY A 291 -17.84 16.52 -18.64
N TYR A 292 -19.05 16.96 -18.24
CA TYR A 292 -19.23 17.91 -17.15
C TYR A 292 -19.65 17.23 -15.86
N VAL A 293 -19.09 17.73 -14.76
CA VAL A 293 -19.54 17.48 -13.40
C VAL A 293 -20.53 18.57 -13.03
N LEU A 294 -21.77 18.17 -12.75
CA LEU A 294 -22.85 19.04 -12.30
C LEU A 294 -23.22 18.63 -10.88
N LEU A 295 -23.15 19.57 -9.95
CA LEU A 295 -23.65 19.38 -8.60
C LEU A 295 -24.86 20.29 -8.44
N LYS A 296 -26.03 19.70 -8.19
CA LYS A 296 -27.30 20.39 -8.03
C LYS A 296 -27.79 20.27 -6.60
N GLN A 297 -28.58 21.24 -6.18
CA GLN A 297 -29.34 21.18 -4.93
C GLN A 297 -30.72 21.75 -5.22
N ASP A 298 -31.75 20.91 -5.15
CA ASP A 298 -33.14 21.30 -5.44
C ASP A 298 -33.34 21.85 -6.85
N ASP A 299 -32.74 21.16 -7.82
CA ASP A 299 -32.66 21.58 -9.22
C ASP A 299 -31.81 22.84 -9.48
N ASP A 300 -31.39 23.57 -8.46
CA ASP A 300 -30.47 24.68 -8.61
C ASP A 300 -29.05 24.17 -8.84
N LEU A 301 -28.44 24.61 -9.94
CA LEU A 301 -27.05 24.27 -10.26
C LEU A 301 -26.10 24.98 -9.30
N CYS A 302 -25.56 24.27 -8.32
CA CYS A 302 -24.55 24.79 -7.40
C CYS A 302 -23.19 24.88 -8.09
N PHE A 303 -22.72 23.77 -8.66
CA PHE A 303 -21.38 23.67 -9.24
C PHE A 303 -21.40 23.08 -10.63
N ARG A 304 -20.51 23.59 -11.50
CA ARG A 304 -20.30 23.07 -12.85
C ARG A 304 -18.84 23.18 -13.26
N PHE A 305 -18.22 22.04 -13.49
CA PHE A 305 -16.84 21.92 -13.95
C PHE A 305 -16.74 20.94 -15.10
N SER A 306 -15.81 21.14 -16.03
CA SER A 306 -15.47 20.06 -16.97
C SER A 306 -14.50 19.10 -16.29
N LEU A 307 -14.59 17.80 -16.60
CA LEU A 307 -13.59 16.83 -16.13
C LEU A 307 -12.18 17.21 -16.56
N HIS A 308 -12.05 17.78 -17.76
CA HIS A 308 -10.76 18.29 -18.24
C HIS A 308 -10.21 19.39 -17.33
N PHE A 309 -11.04 20.37 -16.93
CA PHE A 309 -10.62 21.40 -15.99
C PHE A 309 -10.14 20.80 -14.66
N LEU A 310 -10.88 19.84 -14.11
CA LEU A 310 -10.47 19.16 -12.88
C LEU A 310 -9.12 18.45 -13.06
N SER A 311 -8.94 17.70 -14.15
CA SER A 311 -7.66 17.02 -14.44
C SER A 311 -6.47 17.97 -14.63
N THR A 312 -6.72 19.23 -15.00
CA THR A 312 -5.67 20.26 -15.16
C THR A 312 -5.39 21.03 -13.87
N LEU A 313 -6.33 21.05 -12.92
CA LEU A 313 -6.10 21.61 -11.59
C LEU A 313 -5.24 20.69 -10.74
N THR A 314 -5.30 19.39 -11.00
CA THR A 314 -4.46 18.37 -10.36
C THR A 314 -3.11 18.24 -11.06
N CYS A 315 -2.58 19.34 -11.61
CA CYS A 315 -1.33 19.34 -12.35
C CYS A 315 -0.22 18.81 -11.43
N PRO A 316 0.39 17.67 -11.75
CA PRO A 316 1.31 17.04 -10.83
C PRO A 316 2.53 17.94 -10.61
N ARG A 317 2.87 18.16 -9.34
CA ARG A 317 4.02 18.98 -8.94
C ARG A 317 5.27 18.16 -9.07
N ALA A 318 6.30 18.76 -9.66
CA ALA A 318 7.59 18.12 -9.86
C ALA A 318 8.52 18.50 -8.70
N TYR A 319 9.01 17.50 -7.99
CA TYR A 319 9.90 17.62 -6.84
C TYR A 319 11.26 17.06 -7.18
N ARG A 320 12.29 17.77 -6.72
CA ARG A 320 13.60 17.18 -6.52
C ARG A 320 13.60 16.41 -5.21
N VAL A 321 14.13 15.20 -5.25
CA VAL A 321 14.22 14.33 -4.07
C VAL A 321 15.66 13.95 -3.80
N GLU A 322 16.02 13.91 -2.51
CA GLU A 322 17.36 13.61 -2.04
C GLU A 322 17.33 12.42 -1.06
N PRO A 323 17.27 11.18 -1.59
CA PRO A 323 17.45 9.99 -0.76
C PRO A 323 18.83 10.03 -0.13
N LYS A 324 18.89 10.06 1.21
CA LYS A 324 20.15 10.03 1.95
C LYS A 324 20.44 8.62 2.40
N THR A 325 21.68 8.19 2.20
CA THR A 325 22.19 6.98 2.89
C THR A 325 22.11 7.21 4.39
N ARG A 326 21.33 6.40 5.11
CA ARG A 326 21.47 6.26 6.57
C ARG A 326 22.25 4.98 6.84
N ALA A 327 23.18 5.03 7.79
CA ALA A 327 23.81 3.81 8.30
C ALA A 327 22.69 2.87 8.79
N PRO A 328 22.77 1.56 8.49
CA PRO A 328 21.79 0.62 8.96
C PRO A 328 21.70 0.70 10.49
N ARG A 329 20.50 0.94 11.00
CA ARG A 329 20.23 0.80 12.43
C ARG A 329 20.01 -0.68 12.69
N GLU A 330 20.94 -1.32 13.38
CA GLU A 330 20.88 -2.76 13.71
C GLU A 330 19.61 -3.14 14.51
N ASN A 331 18.92 -2.16 15.11
CA ASN A 331 17.69 -2.33 15.91
C ASN A 331 16.47 -1.55 15.37
N ALA A 332 16.43 -1.20 14.08
CA ALA A 332 15.44 -0.24 13.55
C ALA A 332 14.01 -0.78 13.40
N PHE A 333 13.79 -2.09 13.46
CA PHE A 333 12.46 -2.65 13.33
C PHE A 333 12.20 -3.63 14.47
N SER A 334 11.06 -3.45 15.13
CA SER A 334 10.50 -4.49 15.95
C SER A 334 9.85 -5.50 15.01
N LEU A 335 10.44 -6.68 14.86
CA LEU A 335 9.60 -7.84 14.62
C LEU A 335 8.70 -7.96 15.83
N SER A 336 7.52 -7.35 15.78
CA SER A 336 6.55 -7.42 16.88
C SER A 336 6.40 -8.89 17.30
N ASP A 337 6.83 -9.17 18.53
CA ASP A 337 6.70 -10.41 19.27
C ASP A 337 7.05 -11.69 18.51
N SER A 338 8.34 -12.10 18.57
CA SER A 338 8.79 -13.50 18.83
C SER A 338 8.03 -14.65 18.14
N ARG A 339 7.43 -14.34 17.02
CA ARG A 339 6.74 -15.23 16.12
C ARG A 339 6.91 -14.59 14.76
N THR A 340 7.96 -15.00 14.04
CA THR A 340 7.69 -15.61 12.74
C THR A 340 6.58 -16.64 12.95
N VAL A 341 5.33 -16.20 13.10
CA VAL A 341 4.20 -17.09 13.02
C VAL A 341 4.16 -17.35 11.54
N ALA A 342 4.86 -18.41 11.11
CA ALA A 342 4.16 -19.39 10.31
C ALA A 342 2.87 -19.70 11.08
N VAL A 343 1.84 -18.87 10.88
CA VAL A 343 0.51 -19.19 11.41
C VAL A 343 0.13 -20.39 10.56
N GLU A 344 0.33 -21.59 11.10
CA GLU A 344 -0.16 -22.80 10.46
C GLU A 344 -1.69 -22.70 10.45
N ARG A 345 -2.24 -22.16 9.36
CA ARG A 345 -3.68 -22.12 9.11
C ARG A 345 -3.98 -22.97 7.91
N SER A 346 -4.38 -24.19 8.22
CA SER A 346 -4.89 -25.27 7.37
C SER A 346 -4.10 -25.66 6.12
N GLU A 347 -3.54 -24.74 5.31
CA GLU A 347 -2.80 -25.05 4.08
C GLU A 347 -1.72 -24.01 3.67
N LEU A 348 -1.53 -22.91 4.41
CA LEU A 348 -0.57 -21.84 4.06
C LEU A 348 0.45 -21.58 5.17
N LEU A 349 1.68 -21.27 4.77
CA LEU A 349 2.69 -20.63 5.60
C LEU A 349 2.68 -19.12 5.35
N VAL A 350 2.81 -18.35 6.41
CA VAL A 350 2.86 -16.88 6.36
C VAL A 350 4.06 -16.43 7.19
N ALA A 351 4.80 -15.44 6.73
CA ALA A 351 5.76 -14.70 7.53
C ALA A 351 5.40 -13.21 7.43
N ARG A 352 5.48 -12.49 8.56
CA ARG A 352 5.11 -11.08 8.64
C ARG A 352 6.25 -10.28 9.26
N ALA A 353 6.50 -9.09 8.71
CA ALA A 353 7.37 -8.10 9.32
C ALA A 353 6.72 -6.72 9.25
N GLU A 354 6.92 -5.91 10.28
CA GLU A 354 6.41 -4.54 10.36
C GLU A 354 7.53 -3.62 10.81
N GLY A 355 7.48 -2.36 10.39
CA GLY A 355 8.49 -1.40 10.77
C GLY A 355 8.19 0.01 10.25
N ASP A 356 9.13 0.90 10.54
CA ASP A 356 9.06 2.33 10.22
C ASP A 356 10.29 2.82 9.44
N ASP A 357 10.30 4.15 9.24
CA ASP A 357 11.02 4.96 8.24
C ASP A 357 12.56 4.99 8.33
N SER A 358 13.21 3.83 8.31
CA SER A 358 14.65 3.75 8.05
C SER A 358 14.99 3.11 6.71
N HIS A 359 15.88 3.79 5.99
CA HIS A 359 16.58 3.29 4.79
C HIS A 359 17.17 1.89 5.06
N ASN A 360 17.07 0.98 4.07
CA ASN A 360 17.38 -0.45 4.15
C ASN A 360 16.48 -1.31 5.05
N THR A 361 15.60 -0.72 5.87
CA THR A 361 14.73 -1.50 6.78
C THR A 361 13.70 -2.32 6.01
N VAL A 362 13.13 -1.79 4.92
CA VAL A 362 12.20 -2.56 4.08
C VAL A 362 12.91 -3.69 3.35
N LEU A 363 14.12 -3.44 2.81
CA LEU A 363 14.90 -4.50 2.18
C LEU A 363 15.20 -5.60 3.19
N TYR A 364 15.71 -5.26 4.38
CA TYR A 364 16.05 -6.23 5.42
C TYR A 364 14.83 -7.01 5.91
N ALA A 365 13.72 -6.32 6.16
CA ALA A 365 12.47 -6.96 6.52
C ALA A 365 11.99 -7.92 5.43
N THR A 366 12.17 -7.56 4.15
CA THR A 366 11.86 -8.43 3.00
C THR A 366 12.72 -9.70 3.03
N LEU A 367 14.03 -9.57 3.22
CA LEU A 367 14.93 -10.73 3.34
C LEU A 367 14.54 -11.61 4.54
N CYS A 368 14.19 -11.01 5.68
CA CYS A 368 13.80 -11.76 6.87
C CYS A 368 12.52 -12.58 6.66
N VAL A 369 11.47 -12.01 6.06
CA VAL A 369 10.21 -12.76 5.81
C VAL A 369 10.39 -13.86 4.76
N ILE A 370 11.25 -13.65 3.76
CA ILE A 370 11.59 -14.68 2.76
C ILE A 370 12.39 -15.81 3.41
N SER A 371 13.44 -15.48 4.19
CA SER A 371 14.25 -16.46 4.90
C SER A 371 13.42 -17.28 5.89
N ALA A 372 12.39 -16.69 6.50
CA ALA A 372 11.48 -17.41 7.39
C ALA A 372 10.71 -18.52 6.68
N LEU A 373 10.30 -18.32 5.42
CA LEU A 373 9.67 -19.37 4.62
C LEU A 373 10.70 -20.36 4.06
N ALA A 374 11.87 -19.90 3.64
CA ALA A 374 12.95 -20.76 3.17
C ALA A 374 13.43 -21.74 4.25
N ALA A 375 13.50 -21.28 5.51
CA ALA A 375 13.78 -22.13 6.67
C ALA A 375 12.72 -23.24 6.87
N ARG A 376 11.53 -23.12 6.29
CA ARG A 376 10.51 -24.19 6.28
C ARG A 376 10.59 -25.10 5.06
N GLY A 377 11.57 -24.90 4.17
CA GLY A 377 11.80 -25.70 2.97
C GLY A 377 11.09 -25.21 1.72
N VAL A 378 10.46 -24.02 1.76
CA VAL A 378 9.79 -23.39 0.61
C VAL A 378 10.85 -22.82 -0.34
N ARG A 379 10.64 -22.92 -1.67
CA ARG A 379 11.51 -22.25 -2.66
C ARG A 379 11.05 -20.84 -2.98
N LEU A 380 11.97 -19.99 -3.43
CA LEU A 380 11.68 -18.62 -3.85
C LEU A 380 10.55 -18.51 -4.89
N ASP A 381 10.52 -19.40 -5.89
CA ASP A 381 9.49 -19.42 -6.93
C ASP A 381 8.12 -19.92 -6.45
N GLU A 382 8.04 -20.43 -5.22
CA GLU A 382 6.83 -20.87 -4.53
C GLU A 382 6.31 -19.80 -3.54
N MET A 383 7.05 -18.69 -3.36
CA MET A 383 6.71 -17.62 -2.43
C MET A 383 6.00 -16.44 -3.11
N HIS A 384 5.03 -15.87 -2.40
CA HIS A 384 4.32 -14.65 -2.77
C HIS A 384 4.63 -13.55 -1.75
N LEU A 385 5.00 -12.37 -2.23
CA LEU A 385 5.29 -11.21 -1.39
C LEU A 385 4.14 -10.20 -1.48
N SER A 386 3.46 -9.97 -0.37
CA SER A 386 2.48 -8.88 -0.24
C SER A 386 3.01 -7.79 0.68
N HIS A 387 2.58 -6.55 0.46
CA HIS A 387 3.01 -5.42 1.28
C HIS A 387 1.90 -4.39 1.46
N ARG A 388 1.98 -3.65 2.55
CA ARG A 388 1.23 -2.44 2.82
C ARG A 388 2.22 -1.37 3.19
N LEU A 389 2.23 -0.27 2.44
CA LEU A 389 3.06 0.88 2.70
C LEU A 389 2.15 2.02 3.14
N THR A 390 2.50 2.69 4.22
CA THR A 390 1.95 3.98 4.60
C THR A 390 3.01 5.02 4.29
N LEU A 391 2.69 6.04 3.51
CA LEU A 391 3.63 7.08 3.11
C LEU A 391 3.34 8.39 3.84
N ALA A 392 4.34 8.91 4.55
CA ALA A 392 4.35 10.25 5.12
C ALA A 392 4.73 11.27 4.07
N LEU A 393 3.69 11.76 3.41
CA LEU A 393 3.84 12.71 2.32
C LEU A 393 3.55 14.15 2.77
N ASP A 394 3.10 14.39 3.99
CA ASP A 394 2.81 15.75 4.46
C ASP A 394 4.04 16.68 4.44
N ASP A 395 5.23 16.16 4.75
CA ASP A 395 6.48 16.89 4.57
C ASP A 395 6.97 16.79 3.11
N ARG A 396 6.91 17.93 2.40
CA ARG A 396 7.34 18.08 1.01
C ARG A 396 8.83 18.40 0.86
N SER A 397 9.60 18.36 1.93
CA SER A 397 11.05 18.55 1.88
C SER A 397 11.72 17.46 1.04
N SER A 398 12.75 17.85 0.28
CA SER A 398 13.53 16.92 -0.55
C SER A 398 14.04 15.70 0.23
N ALA A 399 14.35 15.89 1.52
CA ALA A 399 14.83 14.84 2.41
C ALA A 399 13.72 13.88 2.89
N ALA A 400 12.50 14.35 3.14
CA ALA A 400 11.37 13.49 3.53
C ALA A 400 10.83 12.69 2.35
N LEU A 401 10.69 13.35 1.19
CA LEU A 401 10.35 12.68 -0.06
C LEU A 401 11.45 11.67 -0.47
N GLY A 402 12.73 12.00 -0.22
CA GLY A 402 13.86 11.10 -0.41
C GLY A 402 13.76 9.81 0.42
N GLN A 403 13.35 9.90 1.70
CA GLN A 403 13.13 8.74 2.57
C GLN A 403 12.00 7.84 2.05
N THR A 404 10.89 8.45 1.67
CA THR A 404 9.76 7.75 1.05
C THR A 404 10.18 7.02 -0.22
N LEU A 405 11.02 7.64 -1.05
CA LEU A 405 11.50 7.05 -2.30
C LEU A 405 12.47 5.90 -2.02
N SER A 406 13.38 6.05 -1.06
CA SER A 406 14.27 4.95 -0.63
C SER A 406 13.47 3.70 -0.26
N MET A 407 12.39 3.86 0.51
CA MET A 407 11.54 2.75 0.94
C MET A 407 10.93 2.00 -0.25
N LEU A 408 10.43 2.73 -1.26
CA LEU A 408 9.89 2.15 -2.48
C LEU A 408 10.97 1.47 -3.34
N LEU A 409 12.15 2.09 -3.45
CA LEU A 409 13.26 1.54 -4.22
C LEU A 409 13.85 0.28 -3.57
N ASP A 410 13.88 0.19 -2.25
CA ASP A 410 14.32 -1.01 -1.53
C ASP A 410 13.40 -2.20 -1.80
N LEU A 411 12.08 -1.98 -1.78
CA LEU A 411 11.11 -3.01 -2.17
C LEU A 411 11.24 -3.39 -3.65
N TYR A 412 11.42 -2.40 -4.53
CA TYR A 412 11.66 -2.63 -5.95
C TYR A 412 12.91 -3.47 -6.21
N ARG A 413 14.01 -3.19 -5.51
CA ARG A 413 15.25 -3.96 -5.60
C ARG A 413 15.03 -5.42 -5.19
N ALA A 414 14.34 -5.66 -4.07
CA ALA A 414 14.09 -7.01 -3.60
C ALA A 414 13.33 -7.84 -4.64
N VAL A 415 12.27 -7.29 -5.23
CA VAL A 415 11.41 -8.04 -6.17
C VAL A 415 11.99 -8.14 -7.57
N THR A 416 12.82 -7.18 -8.00
CA THR A 416 13.50 -7.29 -9.30
C THR A 416 14.72 -8.21 -9.26
N ALA A 417 15.37 -8.33 -8.11
CA ALA A 417 16.52 -9.22 -7.96
C ALA A 417 16.14 -10.67 -7.63
N LEU A 418 15.01 -10.89 -6.93
CA LEU A 418 14.63 -12.22 -6.45
C LEU A 418 13.52 -12.83 -7.33
N PRO A 419 13.63 -14.11 -7.73
CA PRO A 419 12.65 -14.80 -8.59
C PRO A 419 11.40 -15.23 -7.80
N LEU A 420 10.66 -14.26 -7.24
CA LEU A 420 9.41 -14.47 -6.51
C LEU A 420 8.24 -14.77 -7.47
N SER A 421 7.19 -15.41 -6.96
CA SER A 421 5.99 -15.74 -7.73
C SER A 421 5.12 -14.51 -8.05
N ALA A 422 4.37 -14.56 -9.15
CA ALA A 422 3.67 -13.43 -9.79
C ALA A 422 2.61 -12.73 -8.94
N ALA A 423 2.09 -13.40 -7.92
CA ALA A 423 1.01 -12.86 -7.10
C ALA A 423 1.56 -11.95 -5.99
N ASN A 424 2.31 -10.93 -6.39
CA ASN A 424 2.69 -9.85 -5.49
C ASN A 424 1.54 -8.84 -5.45
N ASP A 425 1.03 -8.60 -4.24
CA ASP A 425 -0.10 -7.71 -3.97
C ASP A 425 0.32 -6.58 -3.03
N GLY A 426 -0.19 -5.39 -3.26
CA GLY A 426 0.34 -4.18 -2.65
C GLY A 426 -0.71 -3.12 -2.42
N GLY A 427 -0.70 -2.56 -1.21
CA GLY A 427 -1.45 -1.35 -0.87
C GLY A 427 -0.49 -0.21 -0.54
N VAL A 428 -0.77 0.99 -1.05
CA VAL A 428 -0.11 2.22 -0.64
C VAL A 428 -1.16 3.14 -0.04
N MET A 429 -0.92 3.60 1.18
CA MET A 429 -1.76 4.49 1.95
C MET A 429 -1.00 5.76 2.29
N LEU A 430 -1.73 6.82 2.64
CA LEU A 430 -1.15 8.00 3.26
C LEU A 430 -1.21 7.90 4.78
N GLY A 431 -0.23 8.44 5.47
CA GLY A 431 -0.26 8.54 6.92
C GLY A 431 0.72 9.57 7.47
N ALA A 432 0.75 9.69 8.80
CA ALA A 432 1.58 10.68 9.49
C ALA A 432 3.08 10.30 9.51
N SER A 433 3.41 9.01 9.34
CA SER A 433 4.78 8.47 9.28
C SER A 433 4.90 7.45 8.15
N ASN A 434 6.09 7.26 7.60
CA ASN A 434 6.31 6.15 6.69
C ASN A 434 6.36 4.86 7.53
N THR A 435 5.49 3.92 7.21
CA THR A 435 5.47 2.59 7.83
C THR A 435 5.26 1.52 6.78
N PHE A 436 5.63 0.30 7.11
CA PHE A 436 5.39 -0.83 6.23
C PHE A 436 4.95 -2.06 7.02
N THR A 437 4.14 -2.88 6.34
CA THR A 437 3.87 -4.26 6.71
C THR A 437 4.18 -5.13 5.51
N LEU A 438 5.02 -6.14 5.69
CA LEU A 438 5.36 -7.14 4.67
C LEU A 438 4.81 -8.50 5.06
N TYR A 439 4.34 -9.23 4.06
CA TYR A 439 3.91 -10.61 4.17
C TYR A 439 4.63 -11.44 3.11
N ALA A 440 5.30 -12.51 3.51
CA ALA A 440 5.64 -13.59 2.59
C ALA A 440 4.66 -14.75 2.83
N THR A 441 4.12 -15.33 1.77
CA THR A 441 3.20 -16.47 1.86
C THR A 441 3.57 -17.58 0.88
N ALA A 442 3.29 -18.82 1.25
CA ALA A 442 3.47 -19.99 0.39
C ALA A 442 2.53 -21.12 0.80
N GLU A 443 2.28 -22.06 -0.10
CA GLU A 443 1.62 -23.32 0.24
C GLU A 443 2.45 -24.08 1.29
N LYS A 444 1.77 -24.65 2.28
CA LYS A 444 2.43 -25.42 3.33
C LYS A 444 3.05 -26.68 2.72
N PRO A 445 4.37 -26.90 2.87
CA PRO A 445 4.98 -28.17 2.50
C PRO A 445 4.34 -29.31 3.30
N ARG A 446 4.29 -30.52 2.72
CA ARG A 446 3.71 -31.69 3.38
C ARG A 446 4.36 -31.96 4.74
N ASP A 447 5.68 -31.84 4.80
CA ASP A 447 6.50 -32.07 6.00
C ASP A 447 7.42 -30.85 6.21
N PRO A 448 6.92 -29.75 6.80
CA PRO A 448 7.73 -28.56 7.03
C PRO A 448 8.81 -28.83 8.07
N LEU A 449 9.96 -28.18 7.93
CA LEU A 449 11.02 -28.30 8.93
C LEU A 449 10.58 -27.72 10.29
N PRO A 450 10.92 -28.40 11.40
CA PRO A 450 10.76 -27.84 12.73
C PRO A 450 11.68 -26.62 12.93
N ASP A 451 11.22 -25.67 13.73
CA ASP A 451 11.97 -24.49 14.18
C ASP A 451 12.70 -24.70 15.50
N THR A 452 12.60 -25.90 16.07
CA THR A 452 13.33 -26.34 17.26
C THR A 452 14.30 -27.45 16.88
N LEU A 453 15.44 -27.49 17.59
CA LEU A 453 16.46 -28.52 17.45
C LEU A 453 15.87 -29.88 17.83
N THR A 454 16.11 -30.87 16.97
CA THR A 454 15.46 -32.18 17.09
C THR A 454 16.41 -33.32 17.37
N ARG A 455 17.73 -33.10 17.23
CA ARG A 455 18.73 -34.16 17.35
C ARG A 455 19.87 -33.76 18.27
N THR A 456 20.55 -34.79 18.75
CA THR A 456 21.74 -34.69 19.59
C THR A 456 22.98 -34.96 18.75
N ASP A 457 24.13 -34.46 19.18
CA ASP A 457 25.41 -34.54 18.45
C ASP A 457 25.34 -34.01 17.00
N SER A 458 24.37 -33.13 16.74
CA SER A 458 24.23 -32.43 15.47
C SER A 458 24.97 -31.11 15.52
N ARG A 459 25.37 -30.60 14.37
CA ARG A 459 26.06 -29.32 14.24
C ARG A 459 25.05 -28.25 13.88
N VAL A 460 25.19 -27.09 14.50
CA VAL A 460 24.38 -25.92 14.23
C VAL A 460 25.20 -24.93 13.41
N TYR A 461 24.70 -24.57 12.23
CA TYR A 461 25.36 -23.65 11.30
C TYR A 461 24.54 -22.38 11.13
N LEU A 462 25.22 -21.24 11.08
CA LEU A 462 24.67 -19.96 10.66
C LEU A 462 25.03 -19.72 9.20
N LEU A 463 24.00 -19.61 8.36
CA LEU A 463 24.11 -19.27 6.94
C LEU A 463 23.71 -17.81 6.79
N GLU A 464 24.62 -16.97 6.29
CA GLU A 464 24.38 -15.53 6.12
C GLU A 464 24.69 -15.10 4.70
N PRO A 465 23.94 -14.13 4.14
CA PRO A 465 24.31 -13.54 2.87
C PRO A 465 25.55 -12.65 3.02
N LEU A 466 26.26 -12.45 1.91
CA LEU A 466 27.31 -11.46 1.79
C LEU A 466 26.75 -10.03 1.80
N TYR A 467 27.56 -9.10 2.31
CA TYR A 467 27.23 -7.67 2.39
C TYR A 467 28.42 -6.84 1.89
N ASP A 468 28.11 -5.71 1.27
CA ASP A 468 29.12 -4.73 0.88
C ASP A 468 29.65 -3.93 2.09
N GLU A 469 30.69 -3.11 1.87
CA GLU A 469 31.29 -2.26 2.91
C GLU A 469 30.33 -1.20 3.47
N LYS A 470 29.24 -0.90 2.75
CA LYS A 470 28.19 0.05 3.17
C LYS A 470 27.06 -0.65 3.93
N GLY A 471 27.15 -1.97 4.10
CA GLY A 471 26.14 -2.77 4.76
C GLY A 471 24.93 -3.09 3.88
N ASN A 472 25.01 -3.01 2.55
CA ASN A 472 23.95 -3.51 1.68
C ASN A 472 24.13 -5.01 1.41
N PRO A 473 23.04 -5.80 1.38
CA PRO A 473 23.11 -7.22 1.05
C PRO A 473 23.41 -7.42 -0.44
N ASP A 474 24.24 -8.42 -0.73
CA ASP A 474 24.40 -8.98 -2.07
C ASP A 474 23.21 -9.91 -2.36
N LEU A 475 22.29 -9.45 -3.20
CA LEU A 475 21.05 -10.18 -3.48
C LEU A 475 21.28 -11.43 -4.34
N GLU A 476 22.36 -11.48 -5.13
CA GLU A 476 22.72 -12.66 -5.91
C GLU A 476 23.27 -13.76 -4.99
N ASP A 477 24.14 -13.39 -4.04
CA ASP A 477 24.63 -14.29 -3.01
C ASP A 477 23.50 -14.78 -2.08
N TYR A 478 22.61 -13.87 -1.68
CA TYR A 478 21.43 -14.22 -0.90
C TYR A 478 20.55 -15.25 -1.62
N GLN A 479 20.29 -15.08 -2.92
CA GLN A 479 19.55 -16.07 -3.70
C GLN A 479 20.26 -17.43 -3.70
N LYS A 480 21.57 -17.46 -3.94
CA LYS A 480 22.37 -18.71 -3.90
C LYS A 480 22.31 -19.39 -2.55
N MET A 481 22.35 -18.62 -1.46
CA MET A 481 22.20 -19.13 -0.10
C MET A 481 20.81 -19.78 0.09
N LEU A 482 19.74 -19.13 -0.36
CA LEU A 482 18.40 -19.70 -0.26
C LEU A 482 18.23 -20.98 -1.09
N ASP A 483 18.72 -20.99 -2.33
CA ASP A 483 18.70 -22.17 -3.18
C ASP A 483 19.48 -23.33 -2.55
N TYR A 484 20.64 -23.02 -1.94
CA TYR A 484 21.42 -23.99 -1.18
C TYR A 484 20.64 -24.55 0.01
N VAL A 485 20.02 -23.70 0.84
CA VAL A 485 19.20 -24.12 1.98
C VAL A 485 18.08 -25.04 1.51
N SER A 486 17.25 -24.58 0.56
CA SER A 486 16.12 -25.37 0.03
C SER A 486 16.58 -26.73 -0.53
N ALA A 487 17.73 -26.79 -1.21
CA ALA A 487 18.29 -28.05 -1.69
C ALA A 487 18.71 -28.99 -0.54
N GLN A 488 19.38 -28.47 0.50
CA GLN A 488 19.78 -29.28 1.66
C GLN A 488 18.58 -29.77 2.48
N VAL A 489 17.51 -28.98 2.59
CA VAL A 489 16.23 -29.41 3.18
C VAL A 489 15.65 -30.58 2.40
N ARG A 490 15.53 -30.47 1.07
CA ARG A 490 14.96 -31.52 0.21
C ARG A 490 15.78 -32.81 0.20
N ASN A 491 17.10 -32.69 0.38
CA ASN A 491 18.00 -33.84 0.50
C ASN A 491 17.97 -34.49 1.90
N GLY A 492 17.17 -33.97 2.84
CA GLY A 492 17.08 -34.48 4.21
C GLY A 492 18.37 -34.30 5.01
N VAL A 493 19.20 -33.33 4.63
CA VAL A 493 20.47 -33.03 5.32
C VAL A 493 20.23 -32.12 6.52
N ILE A 494 19.37 -31.12 6.35
CA ILE A 494 18.93 -30.21 7.42
C ILE A 494 17.75 -30.83 8.17
N PHE A 495 17.81 -30.78 9.50
CA PHE A 495 16.79 -31.36 10.38
C PHE A 495 15.86 -30.34 11.01
N SER A 496 16.37 -29.16 11.30
CA SER A 496 15.61 -28.01 11.79
C SER A 496 16.25 -26.74 11.25
N ALA A 497 15.44 -25.70 11.10
CA ALA A 497 15.93 -24.42 10.63
C ALA A 497 15.06 -23.26 11.10
N ARG A 498 15.68 -22.09 11.29
CA ARG A 498 15.00 -20.87 11.71
C ARG A 498 15.69 -19.64 11.12
N ALA A 499 14.90 -18.70 10.61
CA ALA A 499 15.44 -17.40 10.22
C ALA A 499 15.93 -16.65 11.47
N VAL A 500 17.07 -15.97 11.33
CA VAL A 500 17.68 -15.19 12.40
C VAL A 500 17.37 -13.72 12.15
N VAL A 501 16.90 -13.03 13.19
CA VAL A 501 16.69 -11.59 13.13
C VAL A 501 17.22 -10.96 14.41
N GLY A 502 18.22 -10.08 14.25
CA GLY A 502 18.94 -9.47 15.35
C GLY A 502 19.96 -10.41 15.97
N ASP A 503 19.95 -10.51 17.30
CA ASP A 503 20.93 -11.27 18.05
C ASP A 503 20.78 -12.78 17.86
N LEU A 504 21.91 -13.46 17.69
CA LEU A 504 21.96 -14.90 17.47
C LEU A 504 21.48 -15.71 18.69
N PHE A 505 21.81 -15.25 19.90
CA PHE A 505 21.55 -15.98 21.14
C PHE A 505 20.07 -16.16 21.45
N PRO A 506 19.20 -15.12 21.43
CA PRO A 506 17.76 -15.30 21.62
C PRO A 506 17.13 -16.27 20.62
N VAL A 507 17.63 -16.31 19.39
CA VAL A 507 17.11 -17.22 18.36
C VAL A 507 17.52 -18.66 18.67
N LEU A 508 18.77 -18.91 19.07
CA LEU A 508 19.21 -20.25 19.47
C LEU A 508 18.53 -20.75 20.73
N ASP A 509 18.30 -19.88 21.71
CA ASP A 509 17.53 -20.22 22.89
C ASP A 509 16.11 -20.65 22.50
N ALA A 510 15.46 -19.87 21.61
CA ALA A 510 14.15 -20.23 21.06
C ALA A 510 14.15 -21.50 20.19
N MET A 511 15.29 -21.89 19.61
CA MET A 511 15.44 -23.17 18.89
C MET A 511 15.74 -24.34 19.84
N SER A 512 16.34 -24.09 21.01
CA SER A 512 16.91 -25.14 21.87
C SER A 512 15.86 -26.14 22.34
N GLY A 513 14.67 -25.70 22.77
CA GLY A 513 13.62 -26.61 23.21
C GLY A 513 14.13 -27.54 24.34
N ASN A 514 14.17 -28.86 24.08
CA ASN A 514 14.72 -29.86 25.03
C ASN A 514 16.21 -30.19 24.79
N THR A 515 16.86 -29.50 23.86
CA THR A 515 18.23 -29.75 23.40
C THR A 515 19.06 -28.50 23.64
N ALA A 516 20.25 -28.63 24.23
CA ALA A 516 21.15 -27.50 24.43
C ALA A 516 22.18 -27.41 23.29
N VAL A 517 22.78 -26.23 23.10
CA VAL A 517 23.86 -26.00 22.12
C VAL A 517 25.15 -25.63 22.84
N GLU A 518 26.19 -26.44 22.67
CA GLU A 518 27.54 -26.10 23.06
C GLU A 518 28.11 -25.11 22.05
N TYR A 519 28.32 -23.88 22.48
CA TYR A 519 28.78 -22.79 21.63
C TYR A 519 30.27 -22.91 21.29
N LEU A 520 30.58 -22.85 19.99
CA LEU A 520 31.94 -22.92 19.46
C LEU A 520 32.41 -21.60 18.82
N ALA A 521 31.48 -20.68 18.53
CA ALA A 521 31.76 -19.37 17.93
C ALA A 521 31.83 -18.23 18.97
N PRO A 522 32.57 -17.13 18.70
CA PRO A 522 32.69 -16.00 19.62
C PRO A 522 31.36 -15.27 19.88
N SER A 523 31.24 -14.73 21.10
CA SER A 523 30.02 -14.30 21.79
C SER A 523 29.35 -13.01 21.30
N SER A 524 29.60 -12.53 20.07
CA SER A 524 29.14 -11.20 19.63
C SER A 524 28.61 -11.13 18.19
N THR A 525 28.09 -12.21 17.64
CA THR A 525 27.55 -12.20 16.26
C THR A 525 26.12 -11.69 16.26
N VAL A 526 25.96 -10.40 15.95
CA VAL A 526 24.70 -9.88 15.39
C VAL A 526 24.55 -10.51 14.02
N ALA A 527 23.50 -11.30 13.82
CA ALA A 527 23.30 -11.97 12.55
C ALA A 527 22.81 -10.96 11.51
N LYS A 528 23.27 -11.13 10.27
CA LYS A 528 22.86 -10.23 9.19
C LYS A 528 21.42 -10.53 8.74
N ALA A 529 20.73 -9.53 8.22
CA ALA A 529 19.36 -9.72 7.74
C ALA A 529 19.28 -10.80 6.64
N GLY A 530 18.26 -11.66 6.74
CA GLY A 530 18.12 -12.80 5.85
C GLY A 530 18.92 -14.04 6.27
N ALA A 531 19.71 -14.01 7.35
CA ALA A 531 20.41 -15.19 7.84
C ALA A 531 19.47 -16.32 8.31
N ILE A 532 19.95 -17.56 8.24
CA ILE A 532 19.23 -18.77 8.65
C ILE A 532 20.14 -19.65 9.51
N LEU A 533 19.65 -20.03 10.68
CA LEU A 533 20.24 -21.08 11.52
C LEU A 533 19.71 -22.44 11.08
N VAL A 534 20.60 -23.42 10.95
CA VAL A 534 20.26 -24.77 10.50
C VAL A 534 20.95 -25.84 11.35
N GLU A 535 20.24 -26.91 11.66
CA GLU A 535 20.76 -28.12 12.32
C GLU A 535 21.07 -29.19 11.28
N SER A 536 22.28 -29.75 11.30
CA SER A 536 22.71 -30.81 10.38
C SER A 536 23.75 -31.73 11.01
N HIS A 537 23.72 -33.01 10.63
CA HIS A 537 24.78 -33.98 10.92
C HIS A 537 25.96 -33.90 9.95
N LYS A 538 25.75 -33.31 8.77
CA LYS A 538 26.78 -33.10 7.76
C LYS A 538 27.35 -31.70 7.86
N GLU A 539 28.56 -31.56 7.37
CA GLU A 539 29.18 -30.25 7.19
C GLU A 539 28.44 -29.45 6.11
N LEU A 540 28.15 -28.19 6.43
CA LEU A 540 27.46 -27.25 5.56
C LEU A 540 28.36 -26.04 5.28
N GLN A 541 28.09 -25.34 4.18
CA GLN A 541 28.75 -24.09 3.81
C GLN A 541 28.21 -22.93 4.66
N GLY A 542 28.65 -22.85 5.92
CA GLY A 542 28.23 -21.81 6.87
C GLY A 542 29.17 -21.70 8.07
N ILE A 543 28.88 -20.75 8.96
CA ILE A 543 29.63 -20.56 10.20
C ILE A 543 29.16 -21.62 11.18
N LEU A 544 30.05 -22.51 11.63
CA LEU A 544 29.73 -23.47 12.68
C LEU A 544 29.55 -22.72 14.02
N VAL A 545 28.32 -22.68 14.52
CA VAL A 545 27.95 -21.98 15.74
C VAL A 545 28.15 -22.87 16.96
N GLY A 546 27.78 -24.14 16.85
CA GLY A 546 27.83 -25.05 17.98
C GLY A 546 27.46 -26.48 17.67
N LYS A 547 27.37 -27.29 18.72
CA LYS A 547 26.92 -28.69 18.66
C LYS A 547 25.78 -28.94 19.64
N THR A 548 24.82 -29.76 19.25
CA THR A 548 23.67 -30.07 20.07
C THR A 548 23.98 -31.19 21.08
N PHE A 549 23.46 -31.08 22.30
CA PHE A 549 23.58 -32.10 23.34
C PHE A 549 22.32 -32.16 24.21
N VAL A 550 22.12 -33.27 24.92
CA VAL A 550 21.10 -33.37 25.97
C VAL A 550 21.74 -32.98 27.28
N PRO A 551 21.26 -31.94 27.99
CA PRO A 551 21.76 -31.63 29.32
C PRO A 551 21.44 -32.77 30.29
N GLU A 552 22.43 -33.17 31.11
CA GLU A 552 22.26 -34.27 32.08
C GLU A 552 21.30 -33.89 33.23
N ASN A 553 21.17 -32.60 33.55
CA ASN A 553 20.15 -32.06 34.45
C ASN A 553 19.31 -31.00 33.76
N ILE A 554 17.98 -31.09 33.91
CA ILE A 554 17.04 -30.08 33.42
C ILE A 554 17.27 -28.71 34.10
N GLU A 555 17.85 -28.70 35.31
CA GLU A 555 18.22 -27.48 36.05
C GLU A 555 19.40 -26.70 35.41
N ASP A 556 20.15 -27.32 34.50
CA ASP A 556 21.27 -26.68 33.78
C ASP A 556 20.81 -25.98 32.48
N LEU A 557 19.52 -26.06 32.13
CA LEU A 557 18.96 -25.29 31.01
C LEU A 557 18.83 -23.81 31.43
N PRO A 558 19.16 -22.84 30.55
CA PRO A 558 18.91 -21.44 30.83
C PRO A 558 17.42 -21.22 31.17
N ASN A 559 17.13 -20.74 32.38
CA ASN A 559 15.77 -20.50 32.84
C ASN A 559 15.04 -19.56 31.87
N ALA A 560 14.02 -20.07 31.19
CA ALA A 560 13.14 -19.31 30.31
C ALA A 560 12.35 -18.20 31.03
N ASP A 561 12.33 -18.19 32.37
CA ASP A 561 11.47 -17.32 33.19
C ASP A 561 12.13 -16.01 33.70
N ASN A 562 13.38 -15.70 33.32
CA ASN A 562 14.08 -14.51 33.86
C ASN A 562 14.05 -13.24 32.99
N ASN A 563 13.26 -13.19 31.92
CA ASN A 563 13.03 -11.95 31.15
C ASN A 563 11.52 -11.63 31.13
N ALA A 564 11.06 -10.95 32.18
CA ALA A 564 9.80 -10.21 32.21
C ALA A 564 10.06 -8.71 32.05
#